data_AF-A0A2G6IRG5-F1
#
_entry.id   AF-A0A2G6IRG5-F1
#
_cell.length_a   1.000
_cell.length_b   1.000
_cell.length_c   1.000
_cell.angle_alpha   90.00
_cell.angle_beta   90.00
_cell.angle_gamma   90.00
#
_symmetry.space_group_name_H-M   'P 1'
#
loop_
_entity.id
_entity.type
_entity.pdbx_description
1 polymer ?
#
loop_
_entity_poly.entity_id
_entity_poly.type
_entity_poly.pdbx_seq_one_letter_code
_entity_poly.pdbx_strand_id
1 'polypeptide(L)'
;MTIYDMNESLRQSSAWMGATAKAFWQNPIFALSPSPLPSLLAAWGEVTEHACERIVAKPDWGIDSVVSKGRDYVVTKQTELEHPFCDLIHFTADRDRPVTRRILVIAPMSGHYATLTRKTVASLLPNCDVYVTEWKNARDVPVSEGKFDVEDYVQHLVDFFKYLGEDIHVIAVCQPVPLALVATAMLAQEGAPTPRSLTLIGGPVDPEANPTGVTNFSAKVTTGNLEASVIQPVGFSYPGVGRKVYPGATQLASFMSMNVDNHAEAFRKQVSDVAQGNVADSSRHDRFYDEYLAVMDMPAEFYLSTVERIFKNREVARNCFTVKGKPVDITPNAGHYGIFSGSTWRDDIRPAVLGFIDKHNKQAGKKAGKAKTGQKP
;
A
#
# COMPACT_ATOMS: atom_id res chain seq x y z
N MET A 1 17.90 -12.81 -23.77
CA MET A 1 17.73 -11.73 -22.77
C MET A 1 16.31 -11.23 -22.89
N THR A 2 15.52 -11.29 -21.82
CA THR A 2 14.14 -10.78 -21.85
C THR A 2 14.14 -9.24 -21.82
N ILE A 3 13.04 -8.58 -22.20
CA ILE A 3 12.89 -7.11 -22.01
C ILE A 3 13.07 -6.75 -20.53
N TYR A 4 12.61 -7.63 -19.64
CA TYR A 4 12.77 -7.50 -18.19
C TYR A 4 14.25 -7.44 -17.80
N ASP A 5 15.07 -8.40 -18.24
CA ASP A 5 16.52 -8.42 -17.97
C ASP A 5 17.23 -7.20 -18.58
N MET A 6 16.79 -6.73 -19.75
CA MET A 6 17.34 -5.54 -20.39
C MET A 6 17.06 -4.28 -19.56
N ASN A 7 15.83 -4.11 -19.08
CA ASN A 7 15.46 -2.98 -18.21
C ASN A 7 16.24 -3.02 -16.90
N GLU A 8 16.38 -4.21 -16.31
CA GLU A 8 17.17 -4.40 -15.09
C GLU A 8 18.66 -4.10 -15.33
N SER A 9 19.22 -4.51 -16.47
CA SER A 9 20.60 -4.20 -16.87
C SER A 9 20.81 -2.70 -17.07
N LEU A 10 19.85 -1.99 -17.67
CA LEU A 10 19.89 -0.54 -17.84
C LEU A 10 19.86 0.19 -16.49
N ARG A 11 18.99 -0.26 -15.57
CA ARG A 11 18.91 0.29 -14.21
C ARG A 11 20.23 0.06 -13.46
N GLN A 12 20.76 -1.16 -13.46
CA GLN A 12 22.02 -1.49 -12.81
C GLN A 12 23.20 -0.69 -13.38
N SER A 13 23.26 -0.56 -14.72
CA SER A 13 24.28 0.26 -15.38
C SER A 13 24.18 1.73 -15.00
N SER A 14 22.96 2.25 -14.85
CA SER A 14 22.71 3.63 -14.40
C SER A 14 23.12 3.86 -12.95
N ALA A 15 22.83 2.91 -12.05
CA ALA A 15 23.29 2.95 -10.68
C ALA A 15 24.83 2.96 -10.61
N TRP A 16 25.49 2.10 -11.40
CA TRP A 16 26.95 2.03 -11.46
C TRP A 16 27.60 3.31 -12.00
N MET A 17 27.00 3.93 -13.03
CA MET A 17 27.44 5.24 -13.52
C MET A 17 27.29 6.32 -12.45
N GLY A 18 26.18 6.33 -11.71
CA GLY A 18 25.96 7.25 -10.60
C GLY A 18 27.01 7.09 -9.50
N ALA A 19 27.22 5.86 -9.03
CA ALA A 19 28.22 5.52 -8.02
C ALA A 19 29.64 5.92 -8.45
N THR A 20 29.99 5.67 -9.71
CA THR A 20 31.30 6.03 -10.28
C THR A 20 31.48 7.54 -10.34
N ALA A 21 30.46 8.29 -10.79
CA ALA A 21 30.50 9.74 -10.83
C ALA A 21 30.64 10.33 -9.42
N LYS A 22 29.86 9.84 -8.45
CA LYS A 22 29.96 10.22 -7.04
C LYS A 22 31.39 10.00 -6.51
N ALA A 23 31.91 8.79 -6.63
CA ALA A 23 33.24 8.43 -6.13
C ALA A 23 34.37 9.25 -6.78
N PHE A 24 34.29 9.48 -8.10
CA PHE A 24 35.28 10.28 -8.81
C PHE A 24 35.24 11.74 -8.38
N TRP A 25 34.07 12.38 -8.44
CA TRP A 25 33.94 13.83 -8.21
C TRP A 25 34.00 14.25 -6.75
N GLN A 26 33.78 13.34 -5.79
CA GLN A 26 34.02 13.58 -4.36
C GLN A 26 35.50 13.53 -3.96
N ASN A 27 36.41 13.20 -4.89
CA ASN A 27 37.84 13.15 -4.59
C ASN A 27 38.34 14.53 -4.10
N PRO A 28 39.06 14.61 -2.97
CA PRO A 28 39.57 15.88 -2.41
C PRO A 28 40.40 16.71 -3.37
N ILE A 29 41.00 16.11 -4.41
CA ILE A 29 41.75 16.84 -5.44
C ILE A 29 40.89 17.88 -6.16
N PHE A 30 39.58 17.64 -6.28
CA PHE A 30 38.63 18.56 -6.90
C PHE A 30 38.19 19.70 -5.98
N ALA A 31 38.35 19.55 -4.65
CA ALA A 31 38.06 20.61 -3.68
C ALA A 31 39.02 21.81 -3.80
N LEU A 32 40.14 21.64 -4.50
CA LEU A 32 41.07 22.71 -4.83
C LEU A 32 40.57 23.62 -5.96
N SER A 33 39.54 23.19 -6.70
CA SER A 33 38.91 23.97 -7.76
C SER A 33 37.77 24.82 -7.21
N PRO A 34 37.71 26.13 -7.51
CA PRO A 34 36.59 26.99 -7.09
C PRO A 34 35.30 26.78 -7.92
N SER A 35 35.31 25.83 -8.87
CA SER A 35 34.15 25.54 -9.71
C SER A 35 33.09 24.72 -8.95
N PRO A 36 31.79 25.00 -9.13
CA PRO A 36 30.71 24.17 -8.56
C PRO A 36 30.49 22.85 -9.32
N LEU A 37 31.19 22.64 -10.45
CA LEU A 37 30.98 21.46 -11.30
C LEU A 37 31.27 20.12 -10.59
N PRO A 38 32.37 19.96 -9.82
CA PRO A 38 32.62 18.71 -9.11
C PRO A 38 31.52 18.37 -8.08
N SER A 39 31.09 19.35 -7.28
CA SER A 39 30.02 19.14 -6.30
C SER A 39 28.69 18.80 -6.97
N LEU A 40 28.37 19.43 -8.11
CA LEU A 40 27.16 19.12 -8.88
C LEU A 40 27.19 17.71 -9.48
N LEU A 41 28.32 17.29 -10.05
CA LEU A 41 28.45 15.95 -10.63
C LEU A 41 28.51 14.84 -9.57
N ALA A 42 29.13 15.13 -8.42
CA ALA A 42 29.08 14.25 -7.25
C ALA A 42 27.64 14.05 -6.75
N ALA A 43 26.92 15.15 -6.57
CA ALA A 43 25.52 15.14 -6.14
C ALA A 43 24.60 14.44 -7.17
N TRP A 44 24.81 14.70 -8.46
CA TRP A 44 24.09 13.98 -9.52
C TRP A 44 24.34 12.47 -9.45
N GLY A 45 25.60 12.07 -9.21
CA GLY A 45 25.98 10.67 -9.04
C GLY A 45 25.26 10.01 -7.87
N GLU A 46 25.25 10.70 -6.71
CA GLU A 46 24.57 10.24 -5.50
C GLU A 46 23.06 10.10 -5.67
N VAL A 47 22.39 11.12 -6.23
CA VAL A 47 20.93 11.06 -6.44
C VAL A 47 20.57 9.98 -7.47
N THR A 48 21.38 9.79 -8.52
CA THR A 48 21.15 8.78 -9.56
C THR A 48 21.35 7.36 -9.03
N GLU A 49 22.45 7.12 -8.30
CA GLU A 49 22.74 5.86 -7.61
C GLU A 49 21.57 5.50 -6.69
N HIS A 50 21.24 6.41 -5.78
CA HIS A 50 20.20 6.20 -4.79
C HIS A 50 18.83 5.92 -5.44
N ALA A 51 18.42 6.72 -6.43
CA ALA A 51 17.15 6.51 -7.11
C ALA A 51 17.06 5.14 -7.79
N CYS A 52 18.15 4.69 -8.45
CA CYS A 52 18.19 3.39 -9.09
C CYS A 52 18.14 2.23 -8.08
N GLU A 53 18.81 2.36 -6.94
CA GLU A 53 18.80 1.35 -5.87
C GLU A 53 17.42 1.23 -5.20
N ARG A 54 16.76 2.36 -4.94
CA ARG A 54 15.42 2.37 -4.32
C ARG A 54 14.38 1.64 -5.15
N ILE A 55 14.46 1.66 -6.49
CA ILE A 55 13.51 0.98 -7.40
C ILE A 55 13.34 -0.51 -7.09
N VAL A 56 14.38 -1.17 -6.59
CA VAL A 56 14.36 -2.63 -6.34
C VAL A 56 14.36 -3.00 -4.87
N ALA A 57 14.44 -2.02 -3.96
CA ALA A 57 14.55 -2.25 -2.53
C ALA A 57 13.18 -2.17 -1.85
N LYS A 58 12.82 -3.19 -1.07
CA LYS A 58 11.68 -3.12 -0.16
C LYS A 58 12.01 -2.16 0.99
N PRO A 59 11.20 -1.14 1.28
CA PRO A 59 11.41 -0.27 2.43
C PRO A 59 11.15 -1.02 3.73
N ASP A 60 11.92 -0.69 4.77
CA ASP A 60 11.58 -1.10 6.13
C ASP A 60 10.39 -0.30 6.66
N TRP A 61 9.64 -0.90 7.59
CA TRP A 61 8.55 -0.19 8.25
C TRP A 61 9.05 0.99 9.08
N GLY A 62 10.23 0.92 9.70
CA GLY A 62 10.78 2.02 10.50
C GLY A 62 9.84 2.52 11.59
N ILE A 63 9.05 1.61 12.18
CA ILE A 63 8.16 1.87 13.32
C ILE A 63 8.78 1.16 14.52
N ASP A 64 9.80 1.77 15.11
CA ASP A 64 10.51 1.19 16.26
C ASP A 64 9.82 1.52 17.59
N SER A 65 9.12 2.66 17.65
CA SER A 65 8.34 3.08 18.80
C SER A 65 7.17 3.99 18.40
N VAL A 66 6.18 4.09 19.29
CA VAL A 66 5.08 5.06 19.17
C VAL A 66 4.84 5.81 20.47
N VAL A 67 4.49 7.08 20.35
CA VAL A 67 4.22 7.95 21.49
C VAL A 67 2.73 7.91 21.85
N SER A 68 2.41 7.69 23.12
CA SER A 68 1.04 7.90 23.63
C SER A 68 1.07 8.49 25.03
N LYS A 69 0.31 9.57 25.25
CA LYS A 69 0.27 10.33 26.53
C LYS A 69 1.66 10.72 27.08
N GLY A 70 2.60 11.05 26.20
CA GLY A 70 3.94 11.48 26.58
C GLY A 70 4.88 10.35 27.03
N ARG A 71 4.54 9.08 26.76
CA ARG A 71 5.42 7.93 26.92
C ARG A 71 5.66 7.27 25.57
N ASP A 72 6.88 6.78 25.38
CA ASP A 72 7.28 5.99 24.23
C ASP A 72 7.07 4.50 24.52
N TYR A 73 6.45 3.81 23.57
CA TYR A 73 6.21 2.38 23.63
C TYR A 73 6.93 1.71 22.48
N VAL A 74 7.78 0.72 22.79
CA VAL A 74 8.50 -0.06 21.79
C VAL A 74 7.51 -0.87 20.95
N VAL A 75 7.74 -0.91 19.64
CA VAL A 75 6.90 -1.63 18.68
C VAL A 75 7.61 -2.89 18.19
N THR A 76 6.87 -3.99 18.16
CA THR A 76 7.34 -5.27 17.63
C THR A 76 6.53 -5.63 16.38
N LYS A 77 7.22 -6.03 15.30
CA LYS A 77 6.63 -6.58 14.07
C LYS A 77 6.77 -8.11 14.08
N GLN A 78 5.69 -8.83 13.87
CA GLN A 78 5.67 -10.29 13.74
C GLN A 78 4.84 -10.73 12.53
N THR A 79 5.22 -11.83 11.90
CA THR A 79 4.40 -12.47 10.86
C THR A 79 3.51 -13.52 11.52
N GLU A 80 2.20 -13.37 11.39
CA GLU A 80 1.20 -14.26 12.02
C GLU A 80 0.73 -15.37 11.08
N LEU A 81 0.60 -15.06 9.79
CA LEU A 81 0.20 -16.01 8.76
C LEU A 81 0.94 -15.71 7.46
N GLU A 82 1.47 -16.76 6.83
CA GLU A 82 2.17 -16.67 5.56
C GLU A 82 1.32 -17.25 4.44
N HIS A 83 1.18 -16.51 3.35
CA HIS A 83 0.71 -17.01 2.07
C HIS A 83 1.73 -16.73 0.97
N PRO A 84 1.69 -17.44 -0.17
CA PRO A 84 2.69 -17.29 -1.21
C PRO A 84 2.82 -15.86 -1.77
N PHE A 85 1.74 -15.08 -1.75
CA PHE A 85 1.71 -13.71 -2.28
C PHE A 85 1.51 -12.62 -1.23
N CYS A 86 1.21 -12.98 0.03
CA CYS A 86 0.95 -12.00 1.09
C CYS A 86 1.21 -12.61 2.46
N ASP A 87 1.84 -11.83 3.33
CA ASP A 87 1.93 -12.16 4.74
C ASP A 87 0.93 -11.30 5.53
N LEU A 88 0.39 -11.87 6.60
CA LEU A 88 -0.34 -11.14 7.62
C LEU A 88 0.65 -10.72 8.71
N ILE A 89 0.93 -9.43 8.77
CA ILE A 89 1.86 -8.85 9.74
C ILE A 89 1.07 -8.31 10.93
N HIS A 90 1.57 -8.54 12.15
CA HIS A 90 1.04 -8.00 13.38
C HIS A 90 2.07 -7.05 14.02
N PHE A 91 1.64 -5.81 14.23
CA PHE A 91 2.34 -4.81 15.00
C PHE A 91 1.73 -4.70 16.40
N THR A 92 2.55 -4.94 17.41
CA THR A 92 2.21 -4.73 18.82
C THR A 92 3.07 -3.61 19.40
N ALA A 93 2.54 -2.88 20.38
CA ALA A 93 3.34 -1.96 21.17
C ALA A 93 3.30 -2.38 22.64
N ASP A 94 4.43 -2.33 23.32
CA ASP A 94 4.58 -2.75 24.73
C ASP A 94 4.00 -1.70 25.68
N ARG A 95 2.68 -1.70 25.82
CA ARG A 95 1.92 -0.68 26.56
C ARG A 95 1.68 -1.09 28.00
N ASP A 96 1.70 -0.12 28.90
CA ASP A 96 1.36 -0.26 30.33
C ASP A 96 -0.16 -0.34 30.61
N ARG A 97 -0.97 -0.64 29.58
CA ARG A 97 -2.42 -0.72 29.66
C ARG A 97 -2.96 -1.72 28.63
N PRO A 98 -4.11 -2.37 28.91
CA PRO A 98 -4.74 -3.23 27.93
C PRO A 98 -5.26 -2.40 26.74
N VAL A 99 -5.04 -2.94 25.55
CA VAL A 99 -5.68 -2.52 24.30
C VAL A 99 -6.50 -3.70 23.81
N THR A 100 -7.79 -3.46 23.56
CA THR A 100 -8.73 -4.50 23.12
C THR A 100 -9.17 -4.32 21.67
N ARG A 101 -8.80 -3.20 21.04
CA ARG A 101 -9.22 -2.87 19.67
C ARG A 101 -8.19 -3.41 18.70
N ARG A 102 -8.60 -4.40 17.91
CA ARG A 102 -7.81 -4.97 16.83
C ARG A 102 -8.24 -4.35 15.50
N ILE A 103 -7.28 -3.96 14.68
CA ILE A 103 -7.53 -3.37 13.36
C ILE A 103 -6.69 -4.09 12.31
N LEU A 104 -7.29 -4.51 11.21
CA LEU A 104 -6.60 -4.97 10.01
C LEU A 104 -6.59 -3.85 8.95
N VAL A 105 -5.39 -3.43 8.54
CA VAL A 105 -5.16 -2.53 7.42
C VAL A 105 -4.84 -3.36 6.18
N ILE A 106 -5.73 -3.33 5.19
CA ILE A 106 -5.49 -3.95 3.88
C ILE A 106 -4.80 -2.91 3.00
N ALA A 107 -3.49 -3.05 2.88
CA ALA A 107 -2.66 -2.18 2.05
C ALA A 107 -2.89 -2.47 0.56
N PRO A 108 -2.77 -1.46 -0.32
CA PRO A 108 -2.88 -1.68 -1.77
C PRO A 108 -1.69 -2.47 -2.32
N MET A 109 -1.93 -3.30 -3.33
CA MET A 109 -0.91 -3.90 -4.19
C MET A 109 -0.84 -3.09 -5.50
N SER A 110 -0.65 -1.78 -5.41
CA SER A 110 -0.63 -0.84 -6.56
C SER A 110 0.79 -0.52 -6.99
N GLY A 111 1.60 -1.56 -7.22
CA GLY A 111 2.99 -1.43 -7.64
C GLY A 111 3.94 -0.91 -6.55
N HIS A 112 3.50 -0.85 -5.29
CA HIS A 112 4.29 -0.36 -4.16
C HIS A 112 4.08 -1.26 -2.93
N TYR A 113 5.03 -1.19 -2.00
CA TYR A 113 4.99 -1.96 -0.77
C TYR A 113 3.97 -1.42 0.25
N ALA A 114 3.55 -2.30 1.18
CA ALA A 114 2.57 -1.97 2.23
C ALA A 114 3.01 -0.82 3.15
N THR A 115 4.30 -0.49 3.17
CA THR A 115 4.91 0.64 3.87
C THR A 115 4.35 2.00 3.45
N LEU A 116 3.65 2.11 2.31
CA LEU A 116 2.82 3.29 2.01
C LEU A 116 1.79 3.61 3.11
N THR A 117 1.36 2.60 3.85
CA THR A 117 0.44 2.74 4.98
C THR A 117 1.16 2.94 6.33
N ARG A 118 2.50 3.10 6.36
CA ARG A 118 3.33 3.31 7.57
C ARG A 118 2.75 4.33 8.52
N LYS A 119 2.38 5.51 8.00
CA LYS A 119 1.80 6.58 8.83
C LYS A 119 0.46 6.19 9.43
N THR A 120 -0.38 5.47 8.69
CA THR A 120 -1.65 4.94 9.18
C THR A 120 -1.40 3.96 10.32
N VAL A 121 -0.53 2.98 10.13
CA VAL A 121 -0.15 1.98 11.14
C VAL A 121 0.40 2.66 12.40
N ALA A 122 1.39 3.55 12.26
CA ALA A 122 1.98 4.30 13.36
C ALA A 122 0.95 5.15 14.13
N SER A 123 -0.06 5.70 13.44
CA SER A 123 -1.12 6.50 14.09
C SER A 123 -2.13 5.68 14.88
N LEU A 124 -2.32 4.41 14.53
CA LEU A 124 -3.27 3.49 15.18
C LEU A 124 -2.64 2.79 16.39
N LEU A 125 -1.35 2.43 16.30
CA LEU A 125 -0.61 1.72 17.34
C LEU A 125 -0.64 2.33 18.74
N PRO A 126 -0.79 3.65 18.96
CA PRO A 126 -1.01 4.19 20.29
C PRO A 126 -2.22 3.62 21.02
N ASN A 127 -3.25 3.13 20.29
CA ASN A 127 -4.55 2.76 20.84
C ASN A 127 -5.15 1.45 20.31
N CYS A 128 -4.49 0.78 19.38
CA CYS A 128 -4.99 -0.41 18.70
C CYS A 128 -3.87 -1.43 18.49
N ASP A 129 -4.22 -2.71 18.47
CA ASP A 129 -3.36 -3.76 17.91
C ASP A 129 -3.60 -3.81 16.41
N VAL A 130 -2.53 -3.76 15.62
CA VAL A 130 -2.63 -3.46 14.19
C VAL A 130 -2.07 -4.61 13.37
N TYR A 131 -2.93 -5.20 12.55
CA TYR A 131 -2.58 -6.17 11.53
C TYR A 131 -2.49 -5.48 10.17
N VAL A 132 -1.63 -5.97 9.28
CA VAL A 132 -1.43 -5.41 7.94
C VAL A 132 -1.22 -6.52 6.93
N THR A 133 -1.83 -6.41 5.75
CA THR A 133 -1.49 -7.25 4.60
C THR A 133 -0.17 -6.76 3.98
N GLU A 134 0.89 -7.56 4.05
CA GLU A 134 2.18 -7.27 3.42
C GLU A 134 2.36 -8.11 2.16
N TRP A 135 2.06 -7.51 1.01
CA TRP A 135 2.17 -8.15 -0.30
C TRP A 135 3.64 -8.43 -0.66
N LYS A 136 3.87 -9.60 -1.26
CA LYS A 136 5.18 -10.01 -1.78
C LYS A 136 5.37 -9.49 -3.20
N ASN A 137 6.60 -9.12 -3.54
CA ASN A 137 6.94 -8.71 -4.90
C ASN A 137 6.84 -9.95 -5.81
N ALA A 138 6.04 -9.87 -6.87
CA ALA A 138 5.72 -11.04 -7.69
C ALA A 138 6.96 -11.66 -8.35
N ARG A 139 8.02 -10.88 -8.61
CA ARG A 139 9.28 -11.42 -9.15
C ARG A 139 9.98 -12.37 -8.18
N ASP A 140 9.70 -12.26 -6.89
CA ASP A 140 10.31 -13.09 -5.83
C ASP A 140 9.45 -14.31 -5.49
N VAL A 141 8.27 -14.47 -6.12
CA VAL A 141 7.35 -15.60 -5.90
C VAL A 141 7.52 -16.65 -7.01
N PRO A 142 8.00 -17.87 -6.70
CA PRO A 142 8.20 -18.93 -7.69
C PRO A 142 6.96 -19.25 -8.52
N VAL A 143 7.14 -19.64 -9.78
CA VAL A 143 6.01 -20.03 -10.67
C VAL A 143 5.24 -21.24 -10.11
N SER A 144 5.90 -22.12 -9.33
CA SER A 144 5.29 -23.27 -8.67
C SER A 144 4.18 -22.91 -7.67
N GLU A 145 4.18 -21.68 -7.14
CA GLU A 145 3.13 -21.17 -6.24
C GLU A 145 1.82 -20.83 -6.97
N GLY A 146 1.75 -21.05 -8.29
CA GLY A 146 0.54 -20.87 -9.08
C GLY A 146 0.27 -19.43 -9.48
N LYS A 147 -0.95 -19.18 -9.94
CA LYS A 147 -1.42 -17.85 -10.34
C LYS A 147 -1.85 -17.03 -9.13
N PHE A 148 -2.00 -15.73 -9.32
CA PHE A 148 -2.63 -14.85 -8.35
C PHE A 148 -3.45 -13.78 -9.06
N ASP A 149 -4.78 -13.87 -8.99
CA ASP A 149 -5.72 -12.91 -9.56
C ASP A 149 -6.65 -12.26 -8.51
N VAL A 150 -7.66 -11.50 -8.94
CA VAL A 150 -8.62 -10.86 -8.02
C VAL A 150 -9.39 -11.84 -7.14
N GLU A 151 -9.63 -13.08 -7.58
CA GLU A 151 -10.28 -14.10 -6.75
C GLU A 151 -9.31 -14.65 -5.71
N ASP A 152 -8.06 -14.89 -6.09
CA ASP A 152 -7.02 -15.34 -5.18
C ASP A 152 -6.76 -14.29 -4.09
N TYR A 153 -6.79 -13.00 -4.47
CA TYR A 153 -6.73 -11.87 -3.53
C TYR A 153 -7.89 -11.89 -2.53
N VAL A 154 -9.14 -12.05 -3.02
CA VAL A 154 -10.33 -12.18 -2.16
C VAL A 154 -10.20 -13.37 -1.21
N GLN A 155 -9.69 -14.51 -1.70
CA GLN A 155 -9.50 -15.70 -0.87
C GLN A 155 -8.48 -15.45 0.24
N HIS A 156 -7.36 -14.78 -0.03
CA HIS A 156 -6.40 -14.41 1.02
C HIS A 156 -7.05 -13.53 2.10
N LEU A 157 -7.90 -12.57 1.70
CA LEU A 157 -8.64 -11.76 2.67
C LEU A 157 -9.62 -12.59 3.51
N VAL A 158 -10.34 -13.52 2.88
CA VAL A 158 -11.24 -14.45 3.59
C VAL A 158 -10.46 -15.28 4.61
N ASP A 159 -9.28 -15.78 4.24
CA ASP A 159 -8.43 -16.59 5.12
C ASP A 159 -7.92 -15.75 6.30
N PHE A 160 -7.48 -14.51 6.06
CA PHE A 160 -7.09 -13.57 7.12
C PHE A 160 -8.25 -13.20 8.04
N PHE A 161 -9.44 -12.94 7.50
CA PHE A 161 -10.61 -12.63 8.31
C PHE A 161 -11.02 -13.82 9.18
N LYS A 162 -10.99 -15.05 8.64
CA LYS A 162 -11.24 -16.29 9.40
C LYS A 162 -10.22 -16.48 10.52
N TYR A 163 -8.95 -16.20 10.26
CA TYR A 163 -7.88 -16.28 11.26
C TYR A 163 -8.07 -15.25 12.40
N LEU A 164 -8.44 -14.01 12.07
CA LEU A 164 -8.58 -12.92 13.06
C LEU A 164 -9.90 -12.97 13.86
N GLY A 165 -10.94 -13.59 13.30
CA GLY A 165 -12.27 -13.74 13.90
C GLY A 165 -13.14 -12.48 13.88
N GLU A 166 -14.27 -12.52 14.59
CA GLU A 166 -15.31 -11.46 14.56
C GLU A 166 -14.93 -10.13 15.25
N ASP A 167 -14.01 -10.15 16.21
CA ASP A 167 -13.63 -8.97 16.99
C ASP A 167 -12.50 -8.18 16.34
N ILE A 168 -12.69 -7.81 15.06
CA ILE A 168 -11.71 -7.07 14.23
C ILE A 168 -12.41 -5.93 13.47
N HIS A 169 -11.74 -4.79 13.36
CA HIS A 169 -12.14 -3.70 12.45
C HIS A 169 -11.23 -3.70 11.23
N VAL A 170 -11.78 -3.52 10.02
CA VAL A 170 -11.01 -3.54 8.78
C VAL A 170 -10.94 -2.15 8.15
N ILE A 171 -9.78 -1.77 7.64
CA ILE A 171 -9.54 -0.58 6.82
C ILE A 171 -8.94 -1.03 5.49
N ALA A 172 -9.66 -0.86 4.39
CA ALA A 172 -9.17 -1.10 3.03
C ALA A 172 -8.85 0.22 2.33
N VAL A 173 -7.67 0.32 1.72
CA VAL A 173 -7.15 1.58 1.17
C VAL A 173 -6.85 1.46 -0.32
N CYS A 174 -7.51 2.26 -1.14
CA CYS A 174 -7.36 2.33 -2.60
C CYS A 174 -7.80 1.02 -3.28
N GLN A 175 -6.92 0.38 -4.05
CA GLN A 175 -7.17 -0.82 -4.85
C GLN A 175 -7.95 -1.97 -4.14
N PRO A 176 -7.73 -2.29 -2.85
CA PRO A 176 -8.40 -3.40 -2.16
C PRO A 176 -9.87 -3.15 -1.85
N VAL A 177 -10.36 -1.91 -1.94
CA VAL A 177 -11.73 -1.52 -1.52
C VAL A 177 -12.83 -2.46 -2.05
N PRO A 178 -12.97 -2.66 -3.38
CA PRO A 178 -14.00 -3.56 -3.91
C PRO A 178 -13.79 -5.02 -3.49
N LEU A 179 -12.54 -5.48 -3.37
CA LEU A 179 -12.23 -6.88 -3.04
C LEU A 179 -12.46 -7.19 -1.55
N ALA A 180 -12.19 -6.24 -0.66
CA ALA A 180 -12.50 -6.36 0.77
C ALA A 180 -14.02 -6.44 1.01
N LEU A 181 -14.81 -5.73 0.20
CA LEU A 181 -16.26 -5.81 0.22
C LEU A 181 -16.74 -7.22 -0.20
N VAL A 182 -16.20 -7.76 -1.30
CA VAL A 182 -16.49 -9.13 -1.76
C VAL A 182 -16.11 -10.16 -0.69
N ALA A 183 -14.91 -10.08 -0.12
CA ALA A 183 -14.45 -11.01 0.92
C ALA A 183 -15.37 -11.00 2.16
N THR A 184 -15.81 -9.80 2.58
CA THR A 184 -16.74 -9.65 3.71
C THR A 184 -18.11 -10.26 3.40
N ALA A 185 -18.62 -10.03 2.18
CA ALA A 185 -19.89 -10.60 1.73
C ALA A 185 -19.84 -12.13 1.66
N MET A 186 -18.73 -12.71 1.19
CA MET A 186 -18.54 -14.17 1.17
C MET A 186 -18.68 -14.78 2.58
N LEU A 187 -18.03 -14.18 3.58
CA LEU A 187 -18.16 -14.64 4.97
C LEU A 187 -19.59 -14.54 5.48
N ALA A 188 -20.28 -13.44 5.19
CA ALA A 188 -21.67 -13.24 5.58
C ALA A 188 -22.59 -14.30 4.97
N GLN A 189 -22.40 -14.65 3.69
CA GLN A 189 -23.16 -15.70 3.00
C GLN A 189 -22.87 -17.10 3.56
N GLU A 190 -21.63 -17.35 3.98
CA GLU A 190 -21.22 -18.61 4.62
C GLU A 190 -21.70 -18.74 6.07
N GLY A 191 -22.27 -17.67 6.66
CA GLY A 191 -22.59 -17.62 8.09
C GLY A 191 -21.33 -17.63 8.97
N ALA A 192 -20.17 -17.27 8.40
CA ALA A 192 -18.90 -17.20 9.10
C ALA A 192 -18.76 -15.85 9.85
N PRO A 193 -17.92 -15.79 10.91
CA PRO A 193 -17.57 -14.54 11.58
C PRO A 193 -17.13 -13.45 10.60
N THR A 194 -17.77 -12.28 10.65
CA THR A 194 -17.43 -11.11 9.82
C THR A 194 -16.75 -10.04 10.67
N PRO A 195 -15.96 -9.13 10.05
CA PRO A 195 -15.42 -7.97 10.77
C PRO A 195 -16.51 -7.11 11.40
N ARG A 196 -16.25 -6.54 12.58
CA ARG A 196 -17.18 -5.60 13.25
C ARG A 196 -17.48 -4.35 12.43
N SER A 197 -16.51 -3.92 11.63
CA SER A 197 -16.69 -2.80 10.70
C SER A 197 -15.75 -2.94 9.52
N LEU A 198 -16.18 -2.45 8.36
CA LEU A 198 -15.37 -2.31 7.15
C LEU A 198 -15.31 -0.83 6.77
N THR A 199 -14.10 -0.25 6.77
CA THR A 199 -13.83 1.13 6.35
C THR A 199 -13.17 1.12 4.98
N LEU A 200 -13.75 1.81 4.01
CA LEU A 200 -13.28 1.85 2.62
C LEU A 200 -12.76 3.25 2.29
N ILE A 201 -11.48 3.37 1.92
CA ILE A 201 -10.81 4.66 1.73
C ILE A 201 -10.23 4.76 0.31
N GLY A 202 -10.69 5.74 -0.47
CA GLY A 202 -10.00 6.17 -1.69
C GLY A 202 -9.92 5.15 -2.83
N GLY A 203 -10.75 4.10 -2.81
CA GLY A 203 -10.88 3.12 -3.89
C GLY A 203 -12.30 3.09 -4.47
N PRO A 204 -12.47 2.91 -5.79
CA PRO A 204 -13.79 2.87 -6.41
C PRO A 204 -14.48 1.52 -6.17
N VAL A 205 -15.70 1.55 -5.62
CA VAL A 205 -16.63 0.41 -5.69
C VAL A 205 -17.25 0.34 -7.09
N ASP A 206 -17.71 1.49 -7.59
CA ASP A 206 -18.12 1.68 -8.99
C ASP A 206 -17.22 2.71 -9.67
N PRO A 207 -16.33 2.27 -10.59
CA PRO A 207 -15.44 3.16 -11.34
C PRO A 207 -16.16 4.14 -12.28
N GLU A 208 -17.42 3.90 -12.67
CA GLU A 208 -18.21 4.81 -13.50
C GLU A 208 -18.95 5.89 -12.70
N ALA A 209 -19.11 5.72 -11.38
CA ALA A 209 -19.85 6.69 -10.56
C ALA A 209 -19.17 8.07 -10.47
N ASN A 210 -17.84 8.10 -10.62
CA ASN A 210 -17.07 9.34 -10.75
C ASN A 210 -15.85 9.10 -11.65
N PRO A 211 -16.02 9.20 -12.98
CA PRO A 211 -14.99 8.82 -13.94
C PRO A 211 -13.70 9.63 -13.75
N THR A 212 -12.56 8.94 -13.72
CA THR A 212 -11.23 9.54 -13.62
C THR A 212 -10.43 9.33 -14.92
N GLY A 213 -9.26 9.96 -15.03
CA GLY A 213 -8.33 9.67 -16.13
C GLY A 213 -7.98 8.18 -16.25
N VAL A 214 -7.90 7.48 -15.11
CA VAL A 214 -7.67 6.03 -15.05
C VAL A 214 -8.87 5.26 -15.62
N THR A 215 -10.10 5.64 -15.26
CA THR A 215 -11.32 5.03 -15.80
C THR A 215 -11.41 5.20 -17.33
N ASN A 216 -11.06 6.40 -17.82
CA ASN A 216 -11.06 6.71 -19.25
C ASN A 216 -10.00 5.93 -20.03
N PHE A 217 -8.84 5.68 -19.43
CA PHE A 217 -7.81 4.81 -20.00
C PHE A 217 -8.30 3.36 -20.07
N SER A 218 -8.84 2.82 -18.98
CA SER A 218 -9.34 1.44 -18.95
C SER A 218 -10.46 1.19 -19.95
N ALA A 219 -11.31 2.18 -20.23
CA ALA A 219 -12.38 2.07 -21.22
C ALA A 219 -11.86 1.99 -22.67
N LYS A 220 -10.70 2.59 -22.96
CA LYS A 220 -10.16 2.69 -24.33
C LYS A 220 -9.20 1.57 -24.71
N VAL A 221 -8.58 0.91 -23.73
CA VAL A 221 -7.53 -0.09 -23.98
C VAL A 221 -8.10 -1.50 -23.88
N THR A 222 -7.85 -2.34 -24.89
CA THR A 222 -8.22 -3.75 -24.86
C THR A 222 -7.27 -4.53 -23.96
N THR A 223 -7.77 -5.63 -23.38
CA THR A 223 -6.98 -6.45 -22.46
C THR A 223 -5.78 -7.09 -23.17
N GLY A 224 -5.95 -7.50 -24.44
CA GLY A 224 -4.84 -7.97 -25.29
C GLY A 224 -3.78 -6.89 -25.58
N ASN A 225 -4.16 -5.62 -25.74
CA ASN A 225 -3.19 -4.54 -25.89
C ASN A 225 -2.39 -4.29 -24.60
N LEU A 226 -3.04 -4.36 -23.43
CA LEU A 226 -2.36 -4.26 -22.15
C LEU A 226 -1.38 -5.42 -21.95
N GLU A 227 -1.83 -6.65 -22.23
CA GLU A 227 -0.99 -7.83 -22.15
C GLU A 227 0.25 -7.73 -23.04
N ALA A 228 0.10 -7.25 -24.27
CA ALA A 228 1.23 -7.08 -25.19
C ALA A 228 2.17 -5.92 -24.85
N SER A 229 1.70 -4.89 -24.13
CA SER A 229 2.45 -3.64 -23.93
C SER A 229 3.13 -3.51 -22.57
N VAL A 230 2.47 -3.97 -21.49
CA VAL A 230 2.97 -3.74 -20.12
C VAL A 230 3.33 -5.01 -19.37
N ILE A 231 2.91 -6.18 -19.86
CA ILE A 231 3.19 -7.45 -19.19
C ILE A 231 4.52 -8.03 -19.69
N GLN A 232 5.37 -8.41 -18.76
CA GLN A 232 6.69 -8.97 -19.03
C GLN A 232 6.88 -10.25 -18.22
N PRO A 233 7.56 -11.28 -18.77
CA PRO A 233 8.04 -12.39 -17.95
C PRO A 233 9.21 -11.92 -17.08
N VAL A 234 9.21 -12.33 -15.81
CA VAL A 234 10.32 -12.08 -14.88
C VAL A 234 11.60 -12.71 -15.43
N GLY A 235 12.70 -11.97 -15.31
CA GLY A 235 14.03 -12.35 -15.77
C GLY A 235 14.68 -13.47 -14.95
N PHE A 236 15.91 -13.85 -15.34
CA PHE A 236 16.60 -15.02 -14.78
C PHE A 236 17.12 -14.82 -13.35
N SER A 237 17.24 -13.57 -12.92
CA SER A 237 17.88 -13.19 -11.64
C SER A 237 16.99 -13.36 -10.41
N TYR A 238 15.72 -13.73 -10.58
CA TYR A 238 14.74 -13.76 -9.50
C TYR A 238 14.02 -15.12 -9.40
N PRO A 239 13.59 -15.54 -8.19
CA PRO A 239 12.88 -16.82 -7.98
C PRO A 239 11.64 -17.02 -8.86
N GLY A 240 10.94 -15.94 -9.19
CA GLY A 240 9.76 -15.93 -10.05
C GLY A 240 10.06 -15.97 -11.55
N VAL A 241 11.27 -16.33 -11.98
CA VAL A 241 11.67 -16.43 -13.40
C VAL A 241 10.56 -17.04 -14.28
N GLY A 242 10.22 -16.34 -15.36
CA GLY A 242 9.15 -16.73 -16.28
C GLY A 242 7.72 -16.34 -15.87
N ARG A 243 7.47 -15.97 -14.60
CA ARG A 243 6.18 -15.44 -14.14
C ARG A 243 5.83 -14.18 -14.92
N LYS A 244 4.59 -14.07 -15.38
CA LYS A 244 4.09 -12.85 -16.03
C LYS A 244 3.75 -11.81 -14.98
N VAL A 245 4.34 -10.62 -15.11
CA VAL A 245 4.13 -9.50 -14.20
C VAL A 245 3.91 -8.20 -14.97
N TYR A 246 3.25 -7.24 -14.33
CA TYR A 246 3.39 -5.83 -14.69
C TYR A 246 4.53 -5.23 -13.84
N PRO A 247 5.73 -4.98 -14.40
CA PRO A 247 6.87 -4.57 -13.60
C PRO A 247 6.64 -3.25 -12.87
N GLY A 248 7.08 -3.17 -11.62
CA GLY A 248 6.95 -1.97 -10.79
C GLY A 248 7.66 -0.76 -11.42
N ALA A 249 8.83 -0.98 -12.02
CA ALA A 249 9.56 0.08 -12.73
C ALA A 249 8.79 0.61 -13.95
N THR A 250 8.07 -0.26 -14.68
CA THR A 250 7.21 0.16 -15.80
C THR A 250 5.97 0.91 -15.31
N GLN A 251 5.39 0.49 -14.18
CA GLN A 251 4.32 1.24 -13.52
C GLN A 251 4.78 2.64 -13.11
N LEU A 252 5.93 2.73 -12.45
CA LEU A 252 6.53 3.99 -12.01
C LEU A 252 6.82 4.92 -13.19
N ALA A 253 7.47 4.41 -14.25
CA ALA A 253 7.75 5.19 -15.45
C ALA A 253 6.46 5.70 -16.11
N SER A 254 5.40 4.89 -16.12
CA SER A 254 4.09 5.31 -16.65
C SER A 254 3.50 6.45 -15.83
N PHE A 255 3.55 6.39 -14.49
CA PHE A 255 3.09 7.49 -13.63
C PHE A 255 3.96 8.75 -13.77
N MET A 256 5.29 8.60 -13.79
CA MET A 256 6.21 9.73 -13.96
C MET A 256 6.02 10.42 -15.31
N SER A 257 5.73 9.67 -16.37
CA SER A 257 5.49 10.23 -17.70
C SER A 257 4.25 11.13 -17.79
N MET A 258 3.32 11.02 -16.83
CA MET A 258 2.15 11.92 -16.77
C MET A 258 2.52 13.33 -16.27
N ASN A 259 3.65 13.51 -15.59
CA ASN A 259 4.10 14.79 -15.04
C ASN A 259 5.63 14.97 -15.17
N VAL A 260 6.18 14.74 -16.37
CA VAL A 260 7.64 14.70 -16.61
C VAL A 260 8.35 15.97 -16.13
N ASP A 261 7.78 17.15 -16.40
CA ASP A 261 8.43 18.43 -16.05
C ASP A 261 8.58 18.59 -14.54
N ASN A 262 7.53 18.26 -13.77
CA ASN A 262 7.56 18.34 -12.30
C ASN A 262 8.59 17.38 -11.69
N HIS A 263 8.70 16.16 -12.24
CA HIS A 263 9.68 15.19 -11.76
C HIS A 263 11.11 15.57 -12.17
N ALA A 264 11.31 16.12 -13.37
CA ALA A 264 12.61 16.63 -13.81
C ALA A 264 13.07 17.82 -12.96
N GLU A 265 12.14 18.73 -12.60
CA GLU A 265 12.42 19.84 -11.70
C GLU A 265 12.75 19.35 -10.28
N ALA A 266 11.96 18.42 -9.72
CA ALA A 266 12.22 17.83 -8.41
C ALA A 266 13.59 17.12 -8.35
N PHE A 267 13.97 16.39 -9.40
CA PHE A 267 15.29 15.77 -9.50
C PHE A 267 16.42 16.81 -9.54
N ARG A 268 16.30 17.85 -10.38
CA ARG A 268 17.30 18.95 -10.42
C ARG A 268 17.43 19.66 -9.08
N LYS A 269 16.30 19.90 -8.39
CA LYS A 269 16.28 20.50 -7.06
C LYS A 269 17.02 19.62 -6.05
N GLN A 270 16.76 18.32 -6.03
CA GLN A 270 17.44 17.37 -5.14
C GLN A 270 18.96 17.35 -5.38
N VAL A 271 19.41 17.33 -6.63
CA VAL A 271 20.84 17.44 -6.97
C VAL A 271 21.44 18.74 -6.46
N SER A 272 20.73 19.87 -6.60
CA SER A 272 21.19 21.16 -6.07
C SER A 272 21.27 21.17 -4.54
N ASP A 273 20.27 20.61 -3.85
CA ASP A 273 20.21 20.57 -2.39
C ASP A 273 21.35 19.71 -1.81
N VAL A 274 21.61 18.55 -2.42
CA VAL A 274 22.74 17.67 -2.06
C VAL A 274 24.08 18.37 -2.32
N ALA A 275 24.25 19.03 -3.47
CA ALA A 275 25.48 19.76 -3.79
C ALA A 275 25.77 20.91 -2.81
N GLN A 276 24.74 21.53 -2.24
CA GLN A 276 24.85 22.61 -1.26
C GLN A 276 24.99 22.12 0.19
N GLY A 277 24.80 20.82 0.46
CA GLY A 277 24.81 20.26 1.82
C GLY A 277 23.58 20.64 2.65
N ASN A 278 22.43 20.92 2.01
CA ASN A 278 21.20 21.29 2.70
C ASN A 278 20.46 20.05 3.26
N VAL A 279 20.96 19.49 4.36
CA VAL A 279 20.49 18.20 4.94
C VAL A 279 19.06 18.24 5.53
N ALA A 280 18.61 19.40 6.02
CA ALA A 280 17.34 19.49 6.75
C ALA A 280 16.09 19.36 5.86
N ASP A 281 16.07 20.07 4.72
CA ASP A 281 14.97 20.01 3.74
C ASP A 281 15.03 18.75 2.87
N SER A 282 16.23 18.18 2.66
CA SER A 282 16.40 16.93 1.91
C SER A 282 15.69 15.77 2.62
N SER A 283 15.87 15.64 3.95
CA SER A 283 15.42 14.45 4.71
C SER A 283 13.94 14.06 4.56
N ARG A 284 13.03 15.04 4.44
CA ARG A 284 11.59 14.79 4.29
C ARG A 284 11.21 14.48 2.84
N HIS A 285 11.86 15.16 1.90
CA HIS A 285 11.70 14.93 0.47
C HIS A 285 12.28 13.56 0.08
N ASP A 286 13.48 13.24 0.57
CA ASP A 286 14.17 11.97 0.40
C ASP A 286 13.31 10.82 0.92
N ARG A 287 12.80 10.87 2.16
CA ARG A 287 11.90 9.82 2.68
C ARG A 287 10.62 9.62 1.87
N PHE A 288 10.09 10.66 1.24
CA PHE A 288 8.93 10.53 0.35
C PHE A 288 9.34 9.86 -0.95
N TYR A 289 10.43 10.30 -1.58
CA TYR A 289 10.94 9.72 -2.82
C TYR A 289 11.44 8.29 -2.64
N ASP A 290 12.02 7.96 -1.49
CA ASP A 290 12.45 6.61 -1.13
C ASP A 290 11.28 5.63 -1.07
N GLU A 291 10.12 6.10 -0.61
CA GLU A 291 8.89 5.32 -0.59
C GLU A 291 8.24 5.29 -1.97
N TYR A 292 8.29 6.41 -2.71
CA TYR A 292 7.71 6.56 -4.05
C TYR A 292 8.45 5.76 -5.12
N LEU A 293 9.78 5.68 -5.03
CA LEU A 293 10.60 4.90 -5.96
C LEU A 293 10.56 3.41 -5.63
N ALA A 294 10.28 3.04 -4.38
CA ALA A 294 10.26 1.65 -3.94
C ALA A 294 9.03 0.91 -4.45
N VAL A 295 9.21 0.29 -5.62
CA VAL A 295 8.15 -0.38 -6.36
C VAL A 295 8.27 -1.89 -6.31
N MET A 296 7.14 -2.56 -6.55
CA MET A 296 7.06 -4.02 -6.63
C MET A 296 6.35 -4.45 -7.90
N ASP A 297 6.73 -5.62 -8.41
CA ASP A 297 6.08 -6.23 -9.56
C ASP A 297 4.72 -6.81 -9.12
N MET A 298 3.72 -6.58 -9.96
CA MET A 298 2.36 -7.08 -9.74
C MET A 298 2.12 -8.31 -10.62
N PRO A 299 1.47 -9.39 -10.13
CA PRO A 299 1.08 -10.51 -10.99
C PRO A 299 0.23 -10.03 -12.17
N ALA A 300 0.52 -10.51 -13.37
CA ALA A 300 -0.21 -10.10 -14.58
C ALA A 300 -1.69 -10.48 -14.47
N GLU A 301 -1.98 -11.64 -13.90
CA GLU A 301 -3.33 -12.15 -13.71
C GLU A 301 -4.13 -11.21 -12.80
N PHE A 302 -3.56 -10.74 -11.70
CA PHE A 302 -4.18 -9.76 -10.81
C PHE A 302 -4.43 -8.42 -11.50
N TYR A 303 -3.43 -7.88 -12.21
CA TYR A 303 -3.59 -6.61 -12.93
C TYR A 303 -4.68 -6.69 -14.00
N LEU A 304 -4.59 -7.68 -14.89
CA LEU A 304 -5.50 -7.83 -16.04
C LEU A 304 -6.93 -8.13 -15.56
N SER A 305 -7.09 -9.00 -14.56
CA SER A 305 -8.41 -9.28 -13.97
C SER A 305 -8.97 -8.08 -13.21
N THR A 306 -8.14 -7.24 -12.59
CA THR A 306 -8.61 -5.97 -11.99
C THR A 306 -9.17 -5.04 -13.06
N VAL A 307 -8.44 -4.81 -14.15
CA VAL A 307 -8.91 -3.95 -15.25
C VAL A 307 -10.19 -4.50 -15.87
N GLU A 308 -10.23 -5.79 -16.17
CA GLU A 308 -11.36 -6.41 -16.84
C GLU A 308 -12.59 -6.49 -15.92
N ARG A 309 -12.44 -7.04 -14.72
CA ARG A 309 -13.58 -7.40 -13.86
C ARG A 309 -14.06 -6.24 -13.00
N ILE A 310 -13.14 -5.40 -12.50
CA ILE A 310 -13.48 -4.29 -11.61
C ILE A 310 -13.76 -3.02 -12.39
N PHE A 311 -12.89 -2.65 -13.36
CA PHE A 311 -13.01 -1.39 -14.09
C PHE A 311 -13.96 -1.45 -15.29
N LYS A 312 -13.85 -2.48 -16.14
CA LYS A 312 -14.68 -2.58 -17.36
C LYS A 312 -16.03 -3.24 -17.10
N ASN A 313 -16.02 -4.48 -16.61
CA ASN A 313 -17.23 -5.26 -16.40
C ASN A 313 -18.01 -4.80 -15.16
N ARG A 314 -17.31 -4.10 -14.25
CA ARG A 314 -17.86 -3.56 -13.00
C ARG A 314 -18.58 -4.61 -12.18
N GLU A 315 -18.02 -5.81 -12.10
CA GLU A 315 -18.68 -6.97 -11.52
C GLU A 315 -19.07 -6.77 -10.05
N VAL A 316 -18.26 -6.04 -9.28
CA VAL A 316 -18.60 -5.68 -7.89
C VAL A 316 -19.73 -4.67 -7.85
N ALA A 317 -19.66 -3.59 -8.64
CA ALA A 317 -20.70 -2.56 -8.67
C ALA A 317 -22.05 -3.08 -9.19
N ARG A 318 -22.02 -4.00 -10.16
CA ARG A 318 -23.19 -4.66 -10.74
C ARG A 318 -23.67 -5.85 -9.92
N ASN A 319 -23.00 -6.17 -8.81
CA ASN A 319 -23.33 -7.26 -7.91
C ASN A 319 -23.42 -8.63 -8.64
N CYS A 320 -22.47 -8.88 -9.54
CA CYS A 320 -22.37 -10.12 -10.31
C CYS A 320 -20.96 -10.74 -10.23
N PHE A 321 -20.16 -10.33 -9.25
CA PHE A 321 -18.84 -10.89 -9.00
C PHE A 321 -18.95 -12.36 -8.61
N THR A 322 -18.06 -13.20 -9.13
CA THR A 322 -17.98 -14.61 -8.78
C THR A 322 -16.60 -14.97 -8.25
N VAL A 323 -16.55 -15.92 -7.32
CA VAL A 323 -15.32 -16.53 -6.80
C VAL A 323 -15.44 -18.03 -6.94
N LYS A 324 -14.50 -18.66 -7.65
CA LYS A 324 -14.48 -20.10 -7.99
C LYS A 324 -15.82 -20.56 -8.59
N GLY A 325 -16.39 -19.72 -9.46
CA GLY A 325 -17.68 -19.96 -10.13
C GLY A 325 -18.92 -19.78 -9.25
N LYS A 326 -18.77 -19.37 -7.98
CA LYS A 326 -19.90 -19.08 -7.08
C LYS A 326 -20.19 -17.57 -7.05
N PRO A 327 -21.44 -17.14 -7.23
CA PRO A 327 -21.79 -15.73 -7.11
C PRO A 327 -21.60 -15.22 -5.67
N VAL A 328 -21.09 -14.00 -5.56
CA VAL A 328 -20.99 -13.27 -4.31
C VAL A 328 -21.93 -12.08 -4.39
N ASP A 329 -23.00 -12.15 -3.61
CA ASP A 329 -23.95 -11.06 -3.45
C ASP A 329 -23.48 -10.16 -2.30
N ILE A 330 -23.13 -8.92 -2.62
CA ILE A 330 -22.67 -7.92 -1.65
C ILE A 330 -23.82 -7.22 -0.91
N THR A 331 -25.08 -7.61 -1.17
CA THR A 331 -26.28 -6.97 -0.61
C THR A 331 -26.95 -7.69 0.60
N PRO A 332 -27.03 -9.04 0.68
CA PRO A 332 -27.71 -9.73 1.77
C PRO A 332 -26.97 -9.50 3.07
N ASN A 333 -27.72 -9.11 4.11
CA ASN A 333 -27.16 -8.78 5.43
C ASN A 333 -26.11 -7.67 5.40
N ALA A 334 -26.09 -6.83 4.35
CA ALA A 334 -25.31 -5.62 4.36
C ALA A 334 -25.82 -4.73 5.51
N GLY A 335 -25.07 -4.69 6.61
CA GLY A 335 -25.26 -3.69 7.65
C GLY A 335 -25.05 -2.28 7.09
N HIS A 336 -25.28 -1.24 7.90
CA HIS A 336 -24.93 0.12 7.49
C HIS A 336 -23.42 0.24 7.29
N TYR A 337 -22.96 0.24 6.04
CA TYR A 337 -21.58 0.55 5.69
C TYR A 337 -21.49 2.01 5.28
N GLY A 338 -20.84 2.81 6.11
CA GLY A 338 -20.53 4.19 5.76
C GLY A 338 -19.30 4.23 4.87
N ILE A 339 -19.50 4.55 3.59
CA ILE A 339 -18.42 4.97 2.71
C ILE A 339 -18.12 6.42 3.03
N PHE A 340 -16.91 6.70 3.50
CA PHE A 340 -16.55 8.01 3.99
C PHE A 340 -15.22 8.46 3.39
N SER A 341 -15.27 9.38 2.44
CA SER A 341 -14.08 9.91 1.76
C SER A 341 -14.23 11.42 1.51
N GLY A 342 -13.09 12.09 1.25
CA GLY A 342 -13.05 13.51 0.90
C GLY A 342 -12.81 14.47 2.08
N SER A 343 -12.53 15.74 1.75
CA SER A 343 -12.38 16.84 2.71
C SER A 343 -13.64 17.01 3.57
N THR A 344 -14.83 16.94 2.96
CA THR A 344 -16.11 17.01 3.67
C THR A 344 -16.26 15.95 4.77
N TRP A 345 -15.75 14.72 4.55
CA TRP A 345 -15.71 13.74 5.63
C TRP A 345 -14.76 14.16 6.76
N ARG A 346 -13.55 14.63 6.43
CA ARG A 346 -12.54 15.00 7.45
C ARG A 346 -12.95 16.22 8.27
N ASP A 347 -13.53 17.20 7.60
CA ASP A 347 -13.69 18.55 8.13
C ASP A 347 -15.07 18.73 8.78
N ASP A 348 -16.11 18.06 8.27
CA ASP A 348 -17.49 18.24 8.75
C ASP A 348 -18.08 16.98 9.40
N ILE A 349 -18.06 15.85 8.70
CA ILE A 349 -18.84 14.67 9.11
C ILE A 349 -18.12 13.87 10.20
N ARG A 350 -16.79 13.64 10.09
CA ARG A 350 -16.00 12.91 11.08
C ARG A 350 -16.06 13.56 12.46
N PRO A 351 -15.88 14.89 12.63
CA PRO A 351 -16.07 15.55 13.92
C PRO A 351 -17.48 15.34 14.50
N ALA A 352 -18.53 15.39 13.67
CA ALA A 352 -19.91 15.17 14.09
C ALA A 352 -20.16 13.72 14.55
N VAL A 353 -19.62 12.74 13.81
CA VAL A 353 -19.72 11.31 14.16
C VAL A 353 -18.95 11.01 15.45
N LEU A 354 -17.74 11.52 15.60
CA LEU A 354 -16.96 11.39 16.84
C LEU A 354 -17.69 12.05 18.02
N GLY A 355 -18.27 13.23 17.82
CA GLY A 355 -19.09 13.92 18.83
C GLY A 355 -20.34 13.12 19.24
N PHE A 356 -21.01 12.48 18.28
CA PHE A 356 -22.15 11.59 18.55
C PHE A 356 -21.74 10.36 19.37
N ILE A 357 -20.66 9.69 18.96
CA ILE A 357 -20.11 8.51 19.66
C ILE A 357 -19.72 8.87 21.10
N ASP A 358 -19.01 9.99 21.29
CA ASP A 358 -18.60 10.44 22.63
C ASP A 358 -19.78 10.78 23.54
N LYS A 359 -20.83 11.41 22.98
CA LYS A 359 -22.05 11.76 23.70
C LYS A 359 -22.79 10.51 24.21
N HIS A 360 -22.88 9.46 23.39
CA HIS A 360 -23.62 8.25 23.74
C HIS A 360 -22.80 7.22 24.52
N ASN A 361 -21.48 7.20 24.37
CA ASN A 361 -20.58 6.44 25.25
C ASN A 361 -20.59 6.98 26.69
N LYS A 362 -20.69 8.30 26.88
CA LYS A 362 -20.87 8.91 28.22
C LYS A 362 -22.22 8.56 28.87
N GLN A 363 -23.27 8.34 28.08
CA GLN A 363 -24.57 7.91 28.59
C GLN A 363 -24.59 6.42 28.99
N ALA A 364 -23.88 5.55 28.26
CA ALA A 364 -23.70 4.15 28.63
C ALA A 364 -22.93 4.00 29.95
N GLY A 365 -21.87 4.79 30.16
CA GLY A 365 -21.14 4.84 31.43
C GLY A 365 -21.98 5.36 32.62
N LYS A 366 -22.85 6.35 32.40
CA LYS A 366 -23.79 6.84 33.43
C LYS A 366 -24.89 5.83 33.79
N LYS A 367 -25.39 5.04 32.83
CA LYS A 367 -26.35 3.95 33.12
C LYS A 367 -25.69 2.79 33.89
N ALA A 368 -24.46 2.41 33.54
CA ALA A 368 -23.69 1.41 34.29
C ALA A 368 -23.34 1.87 35.72
N GLY A 369 -23.08 3.17 35.93
CA GLY A 369 -22.85 3.75 37.26
C GLY A 369 -24.08 3.75 38.15
N LYS A 370 -25.28 4.02 37.60
CA LYS A 370 -26.55 3.97 38.34
C LYS A 370 -26.99 2.56 38.73
N ALA A 371 -26.67 1.54 37.91
CA ALA A 371 -27.03 0.16 38.18
C ALA A 371 -26.27 -0.44 39.38
N LYS A 372 -25.06 0.06 39.70
CA LYS A 372 -24.25 -0.41 40.84
C LYS A 372 -24.60 0.22 42.20
N THR A 373 -25.43 1.25 42.24
CA THR A 373 -25.84 1.95 43.48
C THR A 373 -27.17 1.46 44.07
N GLY A 374 -27.82 0.46 43.46
CA GLY A 374 -29.17 -0.01 43.84
C GLY A 374 -29.22 -1.26 44.72
N GLN A 375 -28.09 -1.84 45.14
CA GLN A 375 -28.07 -2.98 46.06
C GLN A 375 -27.16 -2.66 47.26
N LYS A 376 -27.81 -2.35 48.39
CA LYS A 376 -27.29 -2.64 49.72
C LYS A 376 -28.37 -3.43 50.49
N PRO A 377 -27.96 -4.36 51.36
CA PRO A 377 -28.83 -5.36 51.97
C PRO A 377 -29.87 -4.76 52.91
#